data_AF-A0A2D7QW90-F1
#
_entry.id   AF-A0A2D7QW90-F1
#
_cell.length_a   1.000
_cell.length_b   1.000
_cell.length_c   1.000
_cell.angle_alpha   90.00
_cell.angle_beta   90.00
_cell.angle_gamma   90.00
#
_symmetry.space_group_name_H-M   'P 1'
#
loop_
_entity.id
_entity.type
_entity.pdbx_description
1 polymer ?
#
loop_
_entity_poly.entity_id
_entity_poly.type
_entity_poly.pdbx_seq_one_letter_code
_entity_poly.pdbx_strand_id
1 'polypeptide(L)' 'MTNLFNKHPNEVGETYLQHLIIAWKYGLSLFQLFMIAVIHGLFPFIFKKTVSDKIIKMGDELKNRN' A
#
# COMPACT_ATOMS: atom_id res chain seq x y z
N MET A 1 13.53 27.23 -7.14
CA MET A 1 13.72 26.19 -6.09
C MET A 1 12.74 25.05 -6.38
N THR A 2 13.20 23.80 -6.35
CA THR A 2 12.33 22.63 -6.60
C THR A 2 11.49 22.34 -5.35
N ASN A 3 10.16 22.32 -5.48
CA ASN A 3 9.28 21.95 -4.38
C ASN A 3 9.29 20.42 -4.20
N LEU A 4 9.92 19.93 -3.13
CA LEU A 4 10.07 18.50 -2.85
C LEU A 4 8.73 17.79 -2.60
N PHE A 5 7.73 18.47 -2.06
CA PHE A 5 6.40 17.90 -1.82
C PHE A 5 5.64 17.64 -3.11
N ASN A 6 5.84 18.48 -4.13
CA ASN A 6 5.11 18.39 -5.39
C ASN A 6 5.91 17.70 -6.50
N LYS A 7 7.24 17.59 -6.38
CA LYS A 7 8.07 16.99 -7.43
C LYS A 7 7.60 15.57 -7.78
N HIS A 8 7.57 14.68 -6.79
CA HIS A 8 7.19 13.29 -7.01
C HIS A 8 5.70 13.12 -7.39
N PRO A 9 4.73 13.73 -6.68
CA PRO A 9 3.32 13.66 -7.11
C PRO A 9 3.12 14.11 -8.55
N ASN A 10 3.76 15.21 -8.97
CA ASN A 10 3.65 15.70 -10.34
C ASN A 10 4.29 14.75 -11.37
N GLU A 11 5.38 14.05 -11.04
CA GLU A 11 6.03 13.04 -11.90
C GLU A 11 5.08 11.87 -12.23
N VAL A 12 4.14 11.57 -11.34
CA VAL A 12 3.13 10.50 -11.51
C VAL A 12 1.73 11.04 -11.83
N GLY A 13 1.63 12.32 -12.22
CA GLY A 13 0.37 12.95 -12.64
C GLY A 13 -0.64 13.21 -11.51
N GLU A 14 -0.19 13.37 -10.28
CA GLU A 14 -1.04 13.55 -9.09
C GLU A 14 -0.79 14.87 -8.36
N THR A 15 -1.83 15.41 -7.74
CA THR A 15 -1.67 16.48 -6.73
C THR A 15 -1.10 15.91 -5.44
N TYR A 16 -0.42 16.74 -4.63
CA TYR A 16 0.10 16.33 -3.32
C TYR A 16 -0.96 15.64 -2.44
N LEU A 17 -2.18 16.18 -2.39
CA LEU A 17 -3.25 15.61 -1.56
C LEU A 17 -3.75 14.26 -2.10
N GLN A 18 -3.87 14.09 -3.42
CA GLN A 18 -4.20 12.79 -4.02
C GLN A 18 -3.14 11.76 -3.66
N HIS A 19 -1.87 12.10 -3.88
CA HIS A 19 -0.75 11.22 -3.58
C HIS A 19 -0.68 10.83 -2.10
N LEU A 20 -0.86 11.82 -1.21
CA LEU A 20 -0.88 11.63 0.24
C LEU A 20 -1.99 10.66 0.66
N ILE A 21 -3.22 10.88 0.20
CA ILE A 21 -4.37 10.02 0.54
C ILE A 21 -4.14 8.59 0.05
N ILE A 22 -3.64 8.43 -1.18
CA ILE A 22 -3.34 7.11 -1.75
C ILE A 22 -2.24 6.41 -0.93
N ALA A 23 -1.15 7.11 -0.62
CA ALA A 23 -0.05 6.56 0.19
C ALA A 23 -0.54 6.12 1.59
N TRP A 24 -1.37 6.92 2.25
CA TRP A 24 -1.94 6.58 3.55
C TRP A 24 -2.90 5.39 3.50
N LYS A 25 -3.72 5.28 2.44
CA LYS A 25 -4.60 4.10 2.24
C LYS A 25 -3.80 2.81 2.12
N TYR A 26 -2.73 2.82 1.33
CA TYR A 26 -1.83 1.67 1.21
C TYR A 26 -1.07 1.40 2.51
N GLY A 27 -0.57 2.44 3.19
CA GLY A 27 0.08 2.32 4.49
C GLY A 27 -0.80 1.65 5.55
N LEU A 28 -2.06 2.08 5.67
CA LEU A 28 -3.02 1.47 6.60
C LEU A 28 -3.32 0.01 6.23
N SER A 29 -3.47 -0.28 4.93
CA SER A 29 -3.67 -1.65 4.44
C SER A 29 -2.48 -2.55 4.76
N LEU A 30 -1.24 -2.08 4.54
CA LEU A 30 -0.03 -2.82 4.87
C LEU A 30 0.10 -3.06 6.38
N PHE A 31 -0.26 -2.08 7.20
CA PHE A 31 -0.28 -2.24 8.66
C PHE A 31 -1.28 -3.31 9.10
N GLN A 32 -2.49 -3.33 8.54
CA GLN A 32 -3.46 -4.40 8.79
C GLN A 32 -2.93 -5.77 8.37
N LEU A 33 -2.29 -5.86 7.20
CA LEU A 33 -1.68 -7.10 6.71
C LEU A 33 -0.54 -7.58 7.60
N PHE A 34 0.26 -6.67 8.16
CA PHE A 34 1.26 -7.01 9.17
C PHE A 34 0.62 -7.67 10.39
N MET A 35 -0.46 -7.09 10.95
CA MET A 35 -1.17 -7.68 12.09
C MET A 35 -1.73 -9.07 11.76
N ILE A 36 -2.29 -9.26 10.57
CA ILE A 36 -2.77 -10.56 10.08
C ILE A 36 -1.62 -11.56 9.95
N ALA A 37 -0.47 -11.14 9.42
CA ALA A 37 0.71 -11.99 9.30
C ALA A 37 1.22 -12.47 10.66
N VAL A 38 1.24 -11.59 11.66
CA VAL A 38 1.60 -11.94 13.04
C VAL A 38 0.62 -12.97 13.61
N ILE A 39 -0.68 -12.74 13.48
CA ILE A 39 -1.72 -13.70 13.93
C ILE A 39 -1.58 -15.04 13.22
N HIS A 40 -1.34 -15.05 11.91
CA HIS A 40 -1.11 -16.26 11.13
C HIS A 40 0.16 -17.00 11.57
N GLY A 41 1.24 -16.28 11.89
CA GLY A 41 2.47 -16.86 12.42
C GLY A 41 2.26 -17.57 13.77
N LEU A 42 1.35 -17.07 14.61
CA LEU A 42 0.94 -17.72 15.85
C LEU A 42 -0.06 -18.88 15.61
N PHE A 43 -0.97 -18.71 14.65
CA PHE A 43 -2.03 -19.64 14.32
C PHE A 43 -2.04 -19.96 12.82
N PRO A 44 -1.19 -20.90 12.34
CA PRO A 44 -0.94 -21.12 10.91
C PRO A 44 -2.15 -21.67 10.15
N PHE A 45 -3.23 -22.04 10.83
CA PHE A 45 -4.47 -22.51 10.24
C PHE A 45 -5.46 -21.37 9.91
N ILE A 46 -5.26 -20.14 10.41
CA ILE A 46 -6.11 -18.97 10.16
C ILE A 46 -5.45 -18.09 9.10
N PHE A 47 -6.22 -17.39 8.25
CA PHE A 47 -5.70 -16.39 7.27
C PHE A 47 -4.65 -16.90 6.27
N LYS A 48 -4.67 -18.20 5.94
CA LYS A 48 -3.64 -18.90 5.14
C LYS A 48 -3.19 -18.22 3.84
N LYS A 49 -4.07 -17.44 3.19
CA LYS A 49 -3.77 -16.72 1.94
C LYS A 49 -4.04 -15.22 1.99
N THR A 50 -4.56 -14.72 3.11
CA THR A 50 -5.06 -13.35 3.18
C THR A 50 -3.97 -12.32 2.90
N VAL A 51 -2.77 -12.55 3.43
CA VAL A 51 -1.63 -11.65 3.23
C VAL A 51 -1.10 -11.74 1.80
N SER A 52 -0.85 -12.95 1.28
CA SER A 52 -0.33 -13.14 -0.07
C SER A 52 -1.26 -12.56 -1.13
N ASP A 53 -2.55 -12.89 -1.05
CA ASP A 53 -3.52 -12.49 -2.07
C ASP A 53 -3.68 -10.96 -2.10
N LYS A 54 -3.69 -10.32 -0.92
CA LYS A 54 -3.83 -8.87 -0.82
C LYS A 54 -2.56 -8.12 -1.21
N ILE A 55 -1.37 -8.61 -0.87
CA ILE A 55 -0.10 -8.00 -1.29
C ILE A 55 0.07 -8.08 -2.80
N ILE A 56 -0.22 -9.24 -3.41
CA ILE A 56 -0.13 -9.42 -4.87
C ILE A 56 -1.09 -8.47 -5.57
N LYS A 57 -2.36 -8.46 -5.14
CA LYS A 57 -3.37 -7.54 -5.68
C LYS A 57 -2.95 -6.08 -5.55
N MET A 58 -2.43 -5.68 -4.40
CA MET A 58 -1.93 -4.32 -4.16
C MET A 58 -0.76 -3.99 -5.07
N GLY A 59 0.18 -4.91 -5.26
CA GLY A 59 1.31 -4.76 -6.18
C GLY A 59 0.86 -4.57 -7.63
N ASP A 60 -0.16 -5.31 -8.06
CA ASP A 60 -0.71 -5.17 -9.41
C ASP A 60 -1.51 -3.88 -9.57
N GLU A 61 -2.26 -3.44 -8.56
CA GLU A 61 -2.90 -2.12 -8.54
C GLU A 61 -1.87 -0.99 -8.64
N LEU A 62 -0.75 -1.09 -7.92
CA LEU A 62 0.34 -0.11 -7.95
C LEU A 62 1.09 -0.08 -9.28
N LYS A 63 1.31 -1.23 -9.94
CA LYS A 63 1.93 -1.28 -11.28
C LYS A 63 1.07 -0.59 -12.35
N ASN A 64 -0.24 -0.68 -12.22
CA ASN A 64 -1.19 -0.08 -13.15
C ASN A 64 -1.56 1.37 -12.80
N ARG A 65 -0.94 1.93 -11.75
CA ARG A 65 -1.09 3.32 -11.38
C ARG A 65 -0.12 4.15 -12.24
N ASN A 66 -0.71 4.94 -13.13
CA ASN A 66 -0.12 6.03 -13.93
C ASN A 66 1.38 5.94 -14.21
#